data_AF-A0A7Y0UFQ9-F1
#
_entry.id   AF-A0A7Y0UFQ9-F1
#
_cell.length_a   1.000
_cell.length_b   1.000
_cell.length_c   1.000
_cell.angle_alpha   90.00
_cell.angle_beta   90.00
_cell.angle_gamma   90.00
#
_symmetry.space_group_name_H-M   'P 1'
#
loop_
_entity.id
_entity.type
_entity.pdbx_description
1 polymer ?
#
loop_
_entity_poly.entity_id
_entity_poly.type
_entity_poly.pdbx_seq_one_letter_code
_entity_poly.pdbx_strand_id
1 'polypeptide(L)'
;MNDLDEQRIRNLRTAGWGYKAIAEFCALTRDQIRSYCTTRNLDAAPVMVEHVCQWCANPIQGAARARFCSPACRHKAWRHRQKTEPMREQTCTHCGRCFAIVDKPGQKFCCHACYVRARFGTRGGRP
;
A
#
# COMPACT_ATOMS: atom_id res chain seq x y z
N MET A 1 5.89 -14.49 -7.22
CA MET A 1 6.29 -13.11 -7.58
C MET A 1 5.19 -12.55 -8.46
N ASN A 2 4.67 -11.36 -8.19
CA ASN A 2 3.60 -10.75 -8.98
C ASN A 2 4.16 -9.75 -10.01
N ASP A 3 3.32 -9.24 -10.92
CA ASP A 3 3.74 -8.30 -11.96
C ASP A 3 4.40 -7.02 -11.43
N LEU A 4 3.94 -6.53 -10.27
CA LEU A 4 4.52 -5.34 -9.63
C LEU A 4 5.90 -5.63 -9.06
N ASP A 5 6.10 -6.80 -8.44
CA ASP A 5 7.39 -7.25 -7.94
C ASP A 5 8.38 -7.37 -9.09
N GLU A 6 7.98 -8.03 -10.19
CA GLU A 6 8.79 -8.16 -11.39
C GLU A 6 9.18 -6.80 -11.99
N GLN A 7 8.24 -5.85 -12.03
CA GLN A 7 8.48 -4.49 -12.48
C GLN A 7 9.47 -3.77 -11.56
N ARG A 8 9.29 -3.87 -10.23
CA ARG A 8 10.16 -3.24 -9.24
C ARG A 8 11.59 -3.78 -9.34
N ILE A 9 11.75 -5.10 -9.44
CA ILE A 9 13.07 -5.73 -9.55
C ILE A 9 13.80 -5.25 -10.78
N ARG A 10 13.11 -5.22 -11.94
CA ARG A 10 13.68 -4.68 -13.18
C ARG A 10 14.14 -3.23 -13.01
N ASN A 11 13.26 -2.36 -12.52
CA ASN A 11 13.57 -0.93 -12.38
C ASN A 11 14.69 -0.65 -11.37
N LEU A 12 14.72 -1.37 -10.23
CA LEU A 12 15.78 -1.20 -9.24
C LEU A 12 17.11 -1.72 -9.76
N ARG A 13 17.10 -2.85 -10.47
CA ARG A 13 18.32 -3.43 -11.03
C ARG A 13 18.91 -2.52 -12.10
N THR A 14 18.10 -1.98 -13.01
CA THR A 14 18.53 -0.98 -13.99
C THR A 14 18.89 0.37 -13.35
N ALA A 15 18.44 0.63 -12.12
CA ALA A 15 18.88 1.76 -11.30
C ALA A 15 20.15 1.46 -10.47
N GLY A 16 20.82 0.33 -10.69
CA GLY A 16 22.10 -0.02 -10.05
C GLY A 16 21.98 -0.65 -8.67
N TRP A 17 20.77 -0.99 -8.21
CA TRP A 17 20.59 -1.57 -6.88
C TRP A 17 21.09 -3.02 -6.80
N GLY A 18 21.70 -3.37 -5.66
CA GLY A 18 22.13 -4.72 -5.35
C GLY A 18 20.98 -5.63 -4.88
N TYR A 19 21.17 -6.95 -4.95
CA TYR A 19 20.12 -7.93 -4.63
C TYR A 19 19.54 -7.78 -3.22
N LYS A 20 20.38 -7.46 -2.22
CA LYS A 20 19.92 -7.27 -0.84
C LYS A 20 18.97 -6.07 -0.71
N ALA A 21 19.33 -4.92 -1.28
CA ALA A 21 18.50 -3.72 -1.24
C ALA A 21 17.17 -3.90 -2.00
N ILE A 22 17.19 -4.63 -3.12
CA ILE A 22 15.98 -4.99 -3.88
C ILE A 22 15.07 -5.91 -3.05
N ALA A 23 15.65 -6.90 -2.37
CA ALA A 23 14.92 -7.82 -1.52
C ALA A 23 14.19 -7.08 -0.39
N GLU A 24 14.88 -6.16 0.28
CA GLU A 24 14.31 -5.30 1.32
C GLU A 24 13.17 -4.41 0.77
N PHE A 25 13.36 -3.79 -0.40
CA PHE A 25 12.34 -2.94 -1.02
C PHE A 25 11.07 -3.72 -1.40
N CYS A 26 11.23 -4.91 -1.98
CA CYS A 26 10.12 -5.73 -2.47
C CYS A 26 9.49 -6.62 -1.40
N ALA A 27 10.06 -6.68 -0.19
CA ALA A 27 9.70 -7.66 0.84
C ALA A 27 9.78 -9.12 0.33
N LEU A 28 10.85 -9.42 -0.41
CA LEU A 28 11.15 -10.73 -0.98
C LEU A 28 12.49 -11.26 -0.46
N THR A 29 12.80 -12.53 -0.69
CA THR A 29 14.12 -13.07 -0.32
C THR A 29 15.17 -12.69 -1.35
N ARG A 30 16.42 -12.51 -0.90
CA ARG A 30 17.57 -12.25 -1.80
C ARG A 30 17.70 -13.33 -2.88
N ASP A 31 17.39 -14.58 -2.56
CA ASP A 31 17.51 -15.69 -3.50
C ASP A 31 16.41 -15.67 -4.57
N GLN A 32 15.19 -15.19 -4.23
CA GLN A 32 14.15 -14.90 -5.23
C GLN A 32 14.61 -13.80 -6.20
N ILE A 33 15.26 -12.74 -5.69
CA ILE A 33 15.80 -11.68 -6.53
C ILE A 33 16.93 -12.20 -7.43
N ARG A 34 17.88 -12.95 -6.86
CA ARG A 34 19.00 -13.54 -7.59
C ARG A 34 18.49 -14.45 -8.72
N SER A 35 17.59 -15.38 -8.40
CA SER A 35 16.98 -16.28 -9.38
C SER A 35 16.29 -15.52 -10.51
N TYR A 36 15.50 -14.49 -10.18
CA TYR A 36 14.84 -13.64 -11.16
C TYR A 36 15.82 -12.91 -12.08
N CYS A 37 16.86 -12.28 -11.52
CA CYS A 37 17.81 -11.51 -12.30
C CYS A 37 18.69 -12.40 -13.17
N THR A 38 19.21 -13.51 -12.64
CA THR A 38 20.08 -14.43 -13.38
C THR A 38 19.35 -15.12 -14.54
N THR A 39 18.10 -15.57 -14.34
CA THR A 39 17.32 -16.21 -15.42
C THR A 39 16.95 -15.27 -16.57
N ARG A 40 17.02 -13.95 -16.34
CA ARG A 40 16.64 -12.90 -17.30
C ARG A 40 17.81 -12.04 -17.76
N ASN A 41 19.05 -12.39 -17.39
CA ASN A 41 20.26 -11.63 -17.68
C ASN A 41 20.13 -10.14 -17.30
N LEU A 42 19.62 -9.87 -16.09
CA LEU A 42 19.43 -8.51 -15.57
C LEU A 42 20.64 -8.08 -14.72
N ASP A 43 21.49 -7.25 -15.31
CA ASP A 43 22.65 -6.69 -14.65
C ASP A 43 22.37 -5.32 -14.02
N ALA A 44 23.15 -4.99 -12.98
CA ALA A 44 23.06 -3.68 -12.34
C ALA A 44 23.65 -2.63 -13.27
N ALA A 45 23.01 -1.47 -13.33
CA ALA A 45 23.69 -0.29 -13.84
C ALA A 45 24.91 0.04 -12.96
N PRO A 46 25.97 0.63 -13.55
CA PRO A 46 27.22 0.91 -12.85
C PRO A 46 27.08 1.99 -11.78
N VAL A 47 26.09 2.88 -11.90
CA VAL A 47 25.83 3.96 -10.96
C VAL A 47 24.45 3.74 -10.33
N MET A 48 24.41 3.79 -8.99
CA MET A 48 23.18 3.62 -8.24
C MET A 48 22.37 4.92 -8.20
N VAL A 49 21.08 4.85 -8.53
CA VAL A 49 20.13 5.95 -8.34
C VAL A 49 19.37 5.75 -7.04
N GLU A 50 19.61 6.63 -6.07
CA GLU A 50 18.99 6.53 -4.74
C GLU A 50 17.49 6.89 -4.77
N HIS A 51 17.12 7.86 -5.61
CA HIS A 51 15.78 8.45 -5.58
C HIS A 51 14.83 7.75 -6.57
N VAL A 52 14.08 6.77 -6.05
CA VAL A 52 13.15 5.93 -6.81
C VAL A 52 11.71 6.02 -6.30
N CYS A 53 10.76 5.73 -7.20
CA CYS A 53 9.34 5.72 -6.90
C CYS A 53 8.98 4.65 -5.85
N GLN A 54 8.31 5.04 -4.76
CA GLN A 54 7.89 4.11 -3.71
C GLN A 54 6.88 3.05 -4.18
N TRP A 55 6.23 3.25 -5.33
CA TRP A 55 5.29 2.28 -5.88
C TRP A 55 5.93 1.32 -6.88
N CYS A 56 6.48 1.84 -7.99
CA CYS A 56 7.00 1.02 -9.10
C CYS A 56 8.53 0.95 -9.17
N ALA A 57 9.23 1.63 -8.26
CA ALA A 57 10.68 1.73 -8.20
C ALA A 57 11.39 2.36 -9.41
N ASN A 58 10.64 3.03 -10.30
CA ASN A 58 11.25 3.80 -11.39
C ASN A 58 12.01 5.02 -10.82
N PRO A 59 13.22 5.35 -11.33
CA PRO A 59 13.92 6.58 -11.00
C PRO A 59 13.02 7.81 -11.13
N ILE A 60 13.11 8.72 -10.17
CA ILE A 60 12.33 9.96 -10.18
C ILE A 60 13.21 11.08 -10.74
N GLN A 61 12.78 11.65 -11.86
CA GLN A 61 13.35 12.88 -12.41
C GLN A 61 12.55 14.08 -11.87
N GLY A 62 13.22 15.03 -11.23
CA GLY A 62 12.59 16.27 -10.73
C GLY A 62 12.80 16.52 -9.24
N ALA A 63 11.78 17.06 -8.57
CA ALA A 63 11.90 17.55 -7.20
C ALA A 63 12.42 16.48 -6.23
N ALA A 64 13.48 16.80 -5.48
CA ALA A 64 14.14 15.91 -4.54
C ALA A 64 13.23 15.32 -3.44
N ARG A 65 12.03 15.88 -3.25
CA ARG A 65 11.03 15.42 -2.26
C ARG A 65 9.89 14.58 -2.85
N ALA A 66 9.87 14.35 -4.15
CA ALA A 66 8.80 13.60 -4.80
C ALA A 66 8.89 12.10 -4.44
N ARG A 67 7.84 11.53 -3.87
CA ARG A 67 7.81 10.10 -3.47
C ARG A 67 7.39 9.15 -4.58
N PHE A 68 6.77 9.67 -5.64
CA PHE A 68 6.20 8.90 -6.74
C PHE A 68 6.58 9.54 -8.06
N CYS A 69 6.87 8.72 -9.07
CA CYS A 69 7.18 9.19 -10.42
C CYS A 69 5.95 9.74 -11.16
N SER A 70 4.73 9.45 -10.71
CA SER A 70 3.50 9.94 -11.34
C SER A 70 2.28 9.95 -10.41
N PRO A 71 1.25 10.76 -10.72
CA PRO A 71 -0.04 10.70 -10.03
C PRO A 71 -0.68 9.30 -10.05
N ALA A 72 -0.49 8.54 -11.13
CA ALA A 72 -0.97 7.17 -11.24
C ALA A 72 -0.32 6.24 -10.21
N CYS A 73 0.99 6.34 -10.00
CA CYS A 73 1.70 5.57 -8.96
C CYS A 73 1.25 5.95 -7.56
N ARG A 74 1.01 7.25 -7.30
CA ARG A 74 0.43 7.72 -6.02
C ARG A 74 -0.93 7.07 -5.75
N HIS A 75 -1.82 7.07 -6.74
CA HIS A 75 -3.14 6.46 -6.58
C HIS A 75 -3.09 4.94 -6.41
N LYS A 76 -2.21 4.23 -7.14
CA LYS A 76 -2.02 2.78 -6.97
C LYS A 76 -1.51 2.44 -5.57
N ALA A 77 -0.52 3.19 -5.07
CA ALA A 77 -0.02 3.03 -3.71
C ALA A 77 -1.10 3.28 -2.65
N TRP A 78 -1.92 4.31 -2.82
CA TRP A 78 -3.03 4.61 -1.92
C TRP A 78 -4.07 3.48 -1.91
N ARG A 79 -4.50 2.99 -3.08
CA ARG A 79 -5.44 1.86 -3.19
C ARG A 79 -4.90 0.58 -2.57
N HIS A 80 -3.60 0.30 -2.76
CA HIS A 80 -2.97 -0.87 -2.17
C HIS A 80 -3.00 -0.81 -0.65
N ARG A 81 -2.67 0.35 -0.06
CA ARG A 81 -2.77 0.55 1.39
C ARG A 81 -4.18 0.30 1.92
N GLN A 82 -5.21 0.79 1.24
CA GLN A 82 -6.60 0.56 1.64
C GLN A 82 -7.00 -0.93 1.65
N LYS A 83 -6.47 -1.73 0.71
CA LYS A 83 -6.73 -3.18 0.69
C LYS A 83 -6.03 -3.93 1.82
N THR A 84 -4.88 -3.43 2.26
CA THR A 84 -4.08 -4.06 3.32
C THR A 84 -4.46 -3.58 4.72
N GLU A 85 -5.21 -2.49 4.84
CA GLU A 85 -5.68 -2.02 6.14
C GLU A 85 -6.66 -3.06 6.72
N PRO A 86 -6.42 -3.54 7.96
CA PRO A 86 -7.26 -4.55 8.56
C PRO A 86 -8.66 -3.98 8.77
N MET A 87 -9.60 -4.47 7.97
CA MET A 87 -11.01 -4.23 8.16
C MET A 87 -11.45 -4.99 9.41
N ARG A 88 -11.66 -4.28 10.51
CA ARG A 88 -12.07 -4.89 11.78
C ARG A 88 -13.58 -5.00 11.82
N GLU A 89 -14.10 -6.17 12.14
CA GLU A 89 -15.52 -6.32 12.41
C GLU A 89 -15.85 -5.84 13.82
N GLN A 90 -16.94 -5.09 13.97
CA GLN A 90 -17.46 -4.65 15.24
C GLN A 90 -18.98 -4.78 15.26
N THR A 91 -19.52 -5.11 16.42
CA THR A 91 -20.96 -5.17 16.65
C THR A 91 -21.47 -3.80 17.09
N CYS A 92 -22.50 -3.29 16.40
CA CYS A 92 -23.14 -2.03 16.78
C CYS A 92 -23.77 -2.15 18.17
N THR A 93 -23.40 -1.27 19.09
CA THR A 93 -23.92 -1.28 20.48
C THR A 93 -25.42 -0.98 20.55
N HIS A 94 -26.01 -0.38 19.50
CA HIS A 94 -27.44 -0.08 19.47
C HIS A 94 -28.28 -1.18 18.81
N CYS A 95 -27.96 -1.57 17.58
CA CYS A 95 -28.79 -2.50 16.80
C CYS A 95 -28.27 -3.94 16.75
N GLY A 96 -27.10 -4.23 17.34
CA GLY A 96 -26.51 -5.56 17.31
C GLY A 96 -25.96 -6.01 15.95
N ARG A 97 -26.07 -5.18 14.89
CA ARG A 97 -25.55 -5.53 13.55
C ARG A 97 -24.02 -5.49 13.54
N CYS A 98 -23.40 -6.53 13.00
CA CYS A 98 -21.98 -6.53 12.65
C CYS A 98 -21.72 -5.59 11.48
N PHE A 99 -20.71 -4.73 11.62
CA PHE A 99 -20.26 -3.82 10.58
C PHE A 99 -18.74 -3.75 10.58
N ALA A 100 -18.19 -3.32 9.46
CA ALA A 100 -16.76 -3.26 9.28
C ALA A 100 -16.22 -1.85 9.49
N ILE A 101 -15.10 -1.76 10.20
CA ILE A 101 -14.39 -0.53 10.49
C ILE A 101 -13.11 -0.55 9.67
N VAL A 102 -13.06 0.34 8.69
CA VAL A 102 -11.83 0.78 8.07
C VAL A 102 -11.40 2.02 8.85
N ASP A 103 -10.15 2.07 9.30
CA ASP A 103 -9.44 3.26 9.82
C ASP A 103 -10.01 4.09 11.01
N LYS A 104 -11.17 3.76 11.60
CA LYS A 104 -11.75 4.49 12.75
C LYS A 104 -11.65 3.75 14.09
N PRO A 105 -10.55 3.90 14.85
CA PRO A 105 -10.46 3.30 16.18
C PRO A 105 -11.58 3.83 17.10
N GLY A 106 -12.37 2.93 17.67
CA GLY A 106 -13.41 3.25 18.66
C GLY A 106 -14.82 3.53 18.12
N GLN A 107 -15.11 3.24 16.84
CA GLN A 107 -16.47 3.40 16.31
C GLN A 107 -17.46 2.39 16.91
N LYS A 108 -18.37 2.83 17.78
CA LYS A 108 -19.35 1.96 18.49
C LYS A 108 -20.64 1.66 17.71
N PHE A 109 -20.94 2.43 16.66
CA PHE A 109 -22.22 2.40 15.95
C PHE A 109 -22.02 2.22 14.45
N CYS A 110 -22.89 1.43 13.81
CA CYS A 110 -22.82 1.17 12.37
C CYS A 110 -23.22 2.40 11.53
N CYS A 111 -23.98 3.33 12.09
CA CYS A 111 -24.42 4.56 11.41
C CYS A 111 -24.77 5.67 12.41
N HIS A 112 -24.88 6.90 11.91
CA HIS A 112 -25.26 8.07 12.72
C HIS A 112 -26.64 7.90 13.38
N ALA A 113 -27.60 7.26 12.71
CA ALA A 113 -28.92 6.99 13.28
C ALA A 113 -28.85 6.12 14.55
N CYS A 114 -27.99 5.09 14.55
CA CYS A 114 -27.77 4.25 15.73
C CYS A 114 -27.12 5.01 16.88
N TYR A 115 -26.18 5.93 16.58
CA TYR A 115 -25.60 6.82 17.59
C TYR A 115 -26.67 7.73 18.23
N VAL A 116 -27.52 8.36 17.42
CA VAL A 116 -28.55 9.28 17.92
C VAL A 116 -29.59 8.54 18.76
N ARG A 117 -30.07 7.39 18.29
CA ARG A 117 -31.04 6.57 19.02
C ARG A 117 -30.47 6.08 20.36
N ALA A 118 -29.23 5.60 20.37
CA ALA A 118 -28.58 5.13 21.59
C ALA A 118 -28.35 6.24 22.63
N ARG A 119 -28.02 7.46 22.18
CA ARG A 119 -27.64 8.55 23.08
C ARG A 119 -28.80 9.45 23.51
N PHE A 120 -29.79 9.64 22.66
CA PHE A 120 -30.86 10.62 22.87
C PHE A 120 -32.27 10.02 22.85
N GLY A 121 -32.43 8.73 22.55
CA GLY A 121 -33.74 8.06 22.51
C GLY A 121 -34.67 8.55 21.40
N THR A 122 -34.20 9.43 20.51
CA THR A 122 -34.99 9.98 19.41
C THR A 122 -34.88 9.12 18.17
N ARG A 123 -35.88 9.20 17.26
CA ARG A 123 -35.82 8.58 15.92
C ARG A 123 -34.84 9.32 15.00
N GLY A 124 -33.58 9.49 15.40
CA GLY A 124 -32.60 10.26 14.64
C GLY A 124 -32.15 9.61 13.34
N GLY A 125 -32.01 10.43 12.28
CA GLY A 125 -31.33 10.15 11.01
C GLY A 125 -32.20 10.35 9.75
N ARG A 126 -31.72 11.17 8.80
CA ARG A 126 -32.34 11.57 7.50
C ARG A 126 -32.85 10.36 6.68
N PRO A 127 -33.94 10.50 5.89
CA PRO A 127 -34.44 9.43 4.99
C PRO A 127 -33.35 8.88 4.08
#